data_AF-A0A8H6U4T8-F1
#
_entry.id   AF-A0A8H6U4T8-F1
#
_cell.length_a   1.000
_cell.length_b   1.000
_cell.length_c   1.000
_cell.angle_alpha   90.00
_cell.angle_beta   90.00
_cell.angle_gamma   90.00
#
_symmetry.space_group_name_H-M   'P 1'
#
loop_
_entity.id
_entity.type
_entity.pdbx_description
1 polymer ?
#
loop_
_entity_poly.entity_id
_entity_poly.type
_entity_poly.pdbx_seq_one_letter_code
_entity_poly.pdbx_strand_id
1 'polypeptide(L)'
;MARQSLSLVLDFDGTITTQDTIGLLADIGLQIQQQRRGSDLSVAWQQVLQNYDRDHVDHIAAYEPPASERLTLSDELAYLRGLKEVELRSVRRVEQSGIFRGISTSDLSMAGERARAEGRLKLRDGFAELMDSAKQNGWSVSVLSVNWSRSFIKGVLFPYNFDVVANEIELDGSISGPDVLDASLQNTIMTTCDDKLRALRALVNRQGIERTGGLVYFGDSTTDIECLLETRGVVISTNSESRLMSTLRRVGHHVPRIEGYCGSSSIVWASSFEELLQNRFLSASTQYKCKHVDVRQKVANCQEQDAFLAGKRQRYCFKRETHSIH
;
A
#
# COMPACT_ATOMS: atom_id res chain seq x y z
N MET A 1 -8.41 17.25 24.84
CA MET A 1 -9.11 16.28 23.97
C MET A 1 -8.18 15.12 23.73
N ALA A 2 -8.65 13.87 23.87
CA ALA A 2 -7.83 12.70 23.54
C ALA A 2 -7.44 12.78 22.06
N ARG A 3 -6.13 12.74 21.75
CA ARG A 3 -5.66 12.62 20.37
C ARG A 3 -6.21 11.32 19.81
N GLN A 4 -6.91 11.38 18.68
CA GLN A 4 -7.44 10.20 18.02
C GLN A 4 -6.26 9.40 17.46
N SER A 5 -6.11 8.16 17.95
CA SER A 5 -5.06 7.25 17.50
C SER A 5 -5.41 6.73 16.12
N LEU A 6 -4.59 7.05 15.11
CA LEU A 6 -4.70 6.41 13.80
C LEU A 6 -3.78 5.19 13.75
N SER A 7 -4.17 4.24 12.91
CA SER A 7 -3.36 3.10 12.52
C SER A 7 -3.16 3.17 11.01
N LEU A 8 -1.92 3.41 10.61
CA LEU A 8 -1.52 3.50 9.22
C LEU A 8 -0.98 2.13 8.79
N VAL A 9 -1.56 1.55 7.74
CA VAL A 9 -1.05 0.33 7.12
C VAL A 9 -0.65 0.67 5.69
N LEU A 10 0.61 0.45 5.36
CA LEU A 10 1.18 0.84 4.07
C LEU A 10 1.60 -0.40 3.28
N ASP A 11 1.25 -0.45 2.00
CA ASP A 11 1.97 -1.30 1.07
C ASP A 11 3.43 -0.83 0.91
N PHE A 12 4.29 -1.73 0.44
CA PHE A 12 5.71 -1.47 0.29
C PHE A 12 6.08 -1.05 -1.13
N ASP A 13 6.05 -1.99 -2.06
CA ASP A 13 6.43 -1.80 -3.45
C ASP A 13 5.49 -0.82 -4.13
N GLY A 14 6.01 0.21 -4.79
CA GLY A 14 5.18 1.21 -5.47
C GLY A 14 4.42 2.17 -4.53
N THR A 15 4.35 1.89 -3.22
CA THR A 15 3.72 2.77 -2.23
C THR A 15 4.78 3.47 -1.35
N ILE A 16 5.48 2.73 -0.49
CA ILE A 16 6.62 3.28 0.29
C ILE A 16 7.83 3.49 -0.62
N THR A 17 8.17 2.51 -1.45
CA THR A 17 9.20 2.67 -2.48
C THR A 17 8.59 3.31 -3.72
N THR A 18 9.42 3.99 -4.52
CA THR A 18 8.95 4.59 -5.78
C THR A 18 8.75 3.58 -6.92
N GLN A 19 9.15 2.32 -6.70
CA GLN A 19 9.17 1.27 -7.71
C GLN A 19 9.08 -0.11 -7.07
N ASP A 20 8.72 -1.11 -7.87
CA ASP A 20 8.79 -2.53 -7.50
C ASP A 20 10.23 -2.95 -7.18
N THR A 21 10.38 -3.78 -6.14
CA THR A 21 11.68 -4.28 -5.66
C THR A 21 11.93 -5.76 -5.90
N ILE A 22 11.01 -6.50 -6.52
CA ILE A 22 11.17 -7.95 -6.80
C ILE A 22 12.38 -8.20 -7.70
N GLY A 23 12.54 -7.39 -8.75
CA GLY A 23 13.72 -7.49 -9.64
C GLY A 23 15.03 -7.23 -8.90
N LEU A 24 15.06 -6.22 -8.03
CA LEU A 24 16.22 -5.91 -7.18
C LEU A 24 16.53 -7.03 -6.19
N LEU A 25 15.50 -7.61 -5.57
CA LEU A 25 15.63 -8.73 -4.65
C LEU A 25 16.19 -9.97 -5.36
N ALA A 26 15.71 -10.27 -6.57
CA ALA A 26 16.25 -11.34 -7.41
C ALA A 26 17.72 -11.08 -7.77
N ASP A 27 18.08 -9.86 -8.18
CA ASP A 27 19.46 -9.48 -8.48
C ASP A 27 20.40 -9.68 -7.28
N ILE A 28 19.94 -9.35 -6.07
CA ILE A 28 20.67 -9.60 -4.83
C ILE A 28 20.89 -11.11 -4.64
N GLY A 29 19.84 -11.92 -4.84
CA GLY A 29 19.94 -13.38 -4.79
C GLY A 29 20.98 -13.91 -5.76
N LEU A 30 20.91 -13.50 -7.03
CA LEU A 30 21.87 -13.87 -8.08
C LEU A 30 23.31 -13.49 -7.72
N GLN A 31 23.53 -12.26 -7.23
CA GLN A 31 24.85 -11.79 -6.81
C GLN A 31 25.41 -12.63 -5.67
N ILE A 32 24.60 -12.99 -4.68
CA ILE A 32 25.03 -13.83 -3.56
C ILE A 32 25.36 -15.25 -4.03
N GLN A 33 24.59 -15.83 -4.94
CA GLN A 33 24.87 -17.16 -5.50
C GLN A 33 26.18 -17.18 -6.29
N GLN A 34 26.40 -16.15 -7.11
CA GLN A 34 27.65 -16.00 -7.85
C GLN A 34 28.85 -15.85 -6.91
N GLN A 35 28.73 -15.06 -5.85
CA GLN A 35 29.82 -14.81 -4.90
C GLN A 35 30.12 -16.01 -3.99
N ARG A 36 29.09 -16.69 -3.47
CA ARG A 36 29.25 -17.79 -2.50
C ARG A 36 29.50 -19.14 -3.15
N ARG A 37 28.94 -19.38 -4.34
CA ARG A 37 28.94 -20.71 -5.00
C ARG A 37 29.47 -20.70 -6.43
N GLY A 38 29.83 -19.55 -6.98
CA GLY A 38 30.25 -19.42 -8.38
C GLY A 38 29.15 -19.82 -9.38
N SER A 39 27.89 -19.85 -8.94
CA SER A 39 26.76 -20.30 -9.75
C SER A 39 26.06 -19.10 -10.39
N ASP A 40 26.08 -19.03 -11.71
CA ASP A 40 25.29 -18.06 -12.47
C ASP A 40 23.89 -18.60 -12.72
N LEU A 41 22.91 -18.06 -12.00
CA LEU A 41 21.50 -18.43 -12.12
C LEU A 41 20.70 -17.41 -12.96
N SER A 42 21.37 -16.50 -13.67
CA SER A 42 20.71 -15.46 -14.46
C SER A 42 19.80 -16.05 -15.53
N VAL A 43 20.21 -17.14 -16.18
CA VAL A 43 19.37 -17.85 -17.17
C VAL A 43 18.11 -18.42 -16.53
N ALA A 44 18.23 -19.03 -15.35
CA ALA A 44 17.07 -19.55 -14.62
C ALA A 44 16.11 -18.42 -14.24
N TRP A 45 16.63 -17.27 -13.79
CA TRP A 45 15.81 -16.09 -13.52
C TRP A 45 15.07 -15.55 -14.75
N GLN A 46 15.76 -15.46 -15.90
CA GLN A 46 15.12 -15.04 -17.15
C GLN A 46 14.00 -16.01 -17.57
N GLN A 47 14.18 -17.32 -17.35
CA GLN A 47 13.14 -18.31 -17.60
C GLN A 47 11.95 -18.18 -16.64
N VAL A 48 12.19 -17.84 -15.37
CA VAL A 48 11.10 -17.56 -14.40
C VAL A 48 10.24 -16.40 -14.92
N LEU A 49 10.87 -15.28 -15.29
CA LEU A 49 10.19 -14.09 -15.83
C LEU A 49 9.37 -14.41 -17.09
N GLN A 50 10.00 -15.06 -18.08
CA GLN A 50 9.32 -15.40 -19.34
C GLN A 50 8.11 -16.32 -19.13
N ASN A 51 8.21 -17.29 -18.21
CA ASN A 51 7.11 -18.19 -17.92
C ASN A 51 5.99 -17.50 -17.14
N TYR A 52 6.32 -16.58 -16.23
CA TYR A 52 5.33 -15.76 -15.55
C TYR A 52 4.56 -14.85 -16.52
N ASP A 53 5.29 -14.15 -17.41
CA ASP A 53 4.68 -13.29 -18.43
C ASP A 53 3.72 -14.09 -19.31
N ARG A 54 4.12 -15.29 -19.74
CA ARG A 54 3.25 -16.20 -20.51
C ARG A 54 2.01 -16.59 -19.72
N ASP A 55 2.16 -17.09 -18.49
CA ASP A 55 1.03 -17.52 -17.67
C ASP A 55 0.03 -16.38 -17.43
N HIS A 56 0.53 -15.17 -17.21
CA HIS A 56 -0.29 -13.99 -16.98
C HIS A 56 -1.03 -13.56 -18.26
N VAL A 57 -0.36 -13.54 -19.41
CA VAL A 57 -0.99 -13.27 -20.71
C VAL A 57 -2.06 -14.31 -21.03
N ASP A 58 -1.75 -15.60 -20.86
CA ASP A 58 -2.67 -16.70 -21.11
C ASP A 58 -3.90 -16.61 -20.19
N HIS A 59 -3.70 -16.28 -18.91
CA HIS A 59 -4.79 -16.08 -17.96
C HIS A 59 -5.69 -14.91 -18.37
N ILE A 60 -5.12 -13.75 -18.74
CA ILE A 60 -5.90 -12.60 -19.22
C ILE A 60 -6.70 -12.97 -20.46
N ALA A 61 -6.09 -13.66 -21.41
CA ALA A 61 -6.72 -13.99 -22.68
C ALA A 61 -7.84 -15.03 -22.53
N ALA A 62 -7.74 -15.93 -21.56
CA ALA A 62 -8.72 -16.99 -21.31
C ALA A 62 -9.80 -16.60 -20.31
N TYR A 63 -9.65 -15.49 -19.57
CA TYR A 63 -10.61 -15.11 -18.53
C TYR A 63 -11.85 -14.43 -19.12
N GLU A 64 -13.02 -14.99 -18.79
CA GLU A 64 -14.34 -14.44 -19.12
C GLU A 64 -15.08 -14.00 -17.85
N PRO A 65 -15.66 -12.79 -17.81
CA PRO A 65 -15.72 -11.80 -18.90
C PRO A 65 -14.41 -10.99 -19.03
N PRO A 66 -14.12 -10.40 -20.22
CA PRO A 66 -12.92 -9.57 -20.44
C PRO A 66 -12.95 -8.30 -19.60
N ALA A 67 -11.81 -7.61 -19.50
CA ALA A 67 -11.66 -6.44 -18.64
C ALA A 67 -12.66 -5.32 -18.92
N SER A 68 -13.05 -5.11 -20.18
CA SER A 68 -14.06 -4.11 -20.57
C SER A 68 -15.48 -4.43 -20.11
N GLU A 69 -15.76 -5.69 -19.79
CA GLU A 69 -17.09 -6.18 -19.41
C GLU A 69 -17.22 -6.45 -17.91
N ARG A 70 -16.09 -6.48 -17.18
CA ARG A 70 -16.08 -6.48 -15.71
C ARG A 70 -16.45 -5.09 -15.18
N LEU A 71 -17.74 -4.80 -15.12
CA LEU A 71 -18.27 -3.48 -14.73
C LEU A 71 -18.61 -3.38 -13.23
N THR A 72 -18.66 -4.50 -12.51
CA THR A 72 -18.91 -4.52 -11.07
C THR A 72 -17.65 -4.84 -10.28
N LEU A 73 -17.59 -4.37 -9.03
CA LEU A 73 -16.51 -4.73 -8.11
C LEU A 73 -16.44 -6.26 -7.93
N SER A 74 -17.59 -6.93 -7.86
CA SER A 74 -17.64 -8.39 -7.69
C SER A 74 -16.97 -9.13 -8.84
N ASP A 75 -17.23 -8.73 -10.09
CA ASP A 75 -16.61 -9.35 -11.27
C ASP A 75 -15.10 -9.13 -11.30
N GLU A 76 -14.66 -7.92 -10.96
CA GLU A 76 -13.23 -7.60 -10.91
C GLU A 76 -12.51 -8.34 -9.79
N LEU A 77 -13.11 -8.44 -8.60
CA LEU A 77 -12.53 -9.21 -7.50
C LEU A 77 -12.48 -10.70 -7.83
N ALA A 78 -13.48 -11.25 -8.52
CA ALA A 78 -13.42 -12.64 -8.98
C ALA A 78 -12.22 -12.88 -9.92
N TYR A 79 -11.94 -11.93 -10.81
CA TYR A 79 -10.76 -11.96 -11.67
C TYR A 79 -9.45 -11.87 -10.87
N LEU A 80 -9.32 -10.84 -10.03
CA LEU A 80 -8.09 -10.58 -9.28
C LEU A 80 -7.75 -11.70 -8.29
N ARG A 81 -8.76 -12.30 -7.65
CA ARG A 81 -8.58 -13.48 -6.80
C ARG A 81 -8.25 -14.73 -7.61
N GLY A 82 -8.78 -14.84 -8.82
CA GLY A 82 -8.49 -15.93 -9.77
C GLY A 82 -7.04 -16.00 -10.22
N LEU A 83 -6.27 -14.90 -10.09
CA LEU A 83 -4.83 -14.87 -10.38
C LEU A 83 -3.99 -15.70 -9.40
N LYS A 84 -4.57 -16.17 -8.28
CA LYS A 84 -3.86 -16.92 -7.23
C LYS A 84 -2.96 -18.02 -7.78
N GLU A 85 -3.48 -18.88 -8.66
CA GLU A 85 -2.69 -19.99 -9.22
C GLU A 85 -1.62 -19.54 -10.23
N VAL A 86 -1.81 -18.40 -10.90
CA VAL A 86 -0.77 -17.79 -11.75
C VAL A 86 0.40 -17.34 -10.87
N GLU A 87 0.11 -16.60 -9.81
CA GLU A 87 1.12 -16.10 -8.88
C GLU A 87 1.88 -17.23 -8.18
N LEU A 88 1.17 -18.26 -7.72
CA LEU A 88 1.82 -19.40 -7.06
C LEU A 88 2.70 -20.22 -8.00
N ARG A 89 2.36 -20.32 -9.29
CA ARG A 89 3.25 -20.94 -10.28
C ARG A 89 4.54 -20.14 -10.41
N SER A 90 4.47 -18.80 -10.38
CA SER A 90 5.65 -17.94 -10.37
C SER A 90 6.52 -18.19 -9.13
N VAL A 91 5.91 -18.18 -7.94
CA VAL A 91 6.58 -18.48 -6.67
C VAL A 91 7.29 -19.83 -6.71
N ARG A 92 6.59 -20.91 -7.11
CA ARG A 92 7.19 -22.26 -7.20
C ARG A 92 8.41 -22.29 -8.14
N ARG A 93 8.39 -21.54 -9.24
CA ARG A 93 9.55 -21.46 -10.15
C ARG A 93 10.73 -20.72 -9.50
N VAL A 94 10.47 -19.67 -8.74
CA VAL A 94 11.51 -18.98 -7.94
C VAL A 94 12.12 -19.94 -6.94
N GLU A 95 11.32 -20.69 -6.18
CA GLU A 95 11.81 -21.68 -5.22
C GLU A 95 12.66 -22.77 -5.92
N GLN A 96 12.17 -23.30 -7.04
CA GLN A 96 12.85 -24.33 -7.84
C GLN A 96 14.16 -23.84 -8.47
N SER A 97 14.25 -22.56 -8.81
CA SER A 97 15.46 -21.98 -9.38
C SER A 97 16.65 -22.00 -8.42
N GLY A 98 16.38 -22.05 -7.10
CA GLY A 98 17.40 -22.03 -6.07
C GLY A 98 18.10 -20.67 -5.89
N ILE A 99 17.60 -19.59 -6.52
CA ILE A 99 18.17 -18.23 -6.43
C ILE A 99 18.38 -17.81 -4.98
N PHE A 100 17.46 -18.17 -4.09
CA PHE A 100 17.52 -17.79 -2.68
C PHE A 100 18.02 -18.88 -1.72
N ARG A 101 18.35 -20.08 -2.23
CA ARG A 101 18.76 -21.19 -1.37
C ARG A 101 20.03 -20.84 -0.59
N GLY A 102 20.01 -21.02 0.72
CA GLY A 102 21.13 -20.73 1.63
C GLY A 102 21.40 -19.24 1.86
N ILE A 103 20.46 -18.36 1.51
CA ILE A 103 20.49 -16.95 1.87
C ILE A 103 19.66 -16.79 3.14
N SER A 104 20.26 -16.28 4.21
CA SER A 104 19.57 -16.13 5.49
C SER A 104 18.72 -14.86 5.54
N THR A 105 17.77 -14.80 6.47
CA THR A 105 17.00 -13.58 6.78
C THR A 105 17.91 -12.40 7.15
N SER A 106 19.03 -12.66 7.84
CA SER A 106 20.03 -11.64 8.14
C SER A 106 20.70 -11.11 6.87
N ASP A 107 21.04 -11.99 5.92
CA ASP A 107 21.62 -11.58 4.63
C ASP A 107 20.65 -10.66 3.88
N LEU A 108 19.36 -11.04 3.84
CA LEU A 108 18.30 -10.26 3.17
C LEU A 108 18.07 -8.91 3.83
N SER A 109 18.04 -8.85 5.16
CA SER A 109 17.94 -7.60 5.91
C SER A 109 19.13 -6.68 5.65
N MET A 110 20.36 -7.20 5.71
CA MET A 110 21.55 -6.41 5.39
C MET A 110 21.55 -5.94 3.94
N ALA A 111 21.08 -6.77 3.01
CA ALA A 111 20.97 -6.40 1.60
C ALA A 111 19.95 -5.29 1.35
N GLY A 112 18.82 -5.29 2.07
CA GLY A 112 17.83 -4.20 2.02
C GLY A 112 18.40 -2.87 2.51
N GLU A 113 19.09 -2.88 3.66
CA GLU A 113 19.72 -1.68 4.21
C GLU A 113 20.78 -1.12 3.25
N ARG A 114 21.63 -2.01 2.73
CA ARG A 114 22.65 -1.67 1.75
C ARG A 114 22.06 -1.11 0.46
N ALA A 115 21.01 -1.74 -0.07
CA ALA A 115 20.35 -1.28 -1.29
C ALA A 115 19.80 0.14 -1.14
N ARG A 116 19.27 0.50 0.04
CA ARG A 116 18.87 1.88 0.33
C ARG A 116 20.07 2.81 0.45
N ALA A 117 21.10 2.42 1.20
CA ALA A 117 22.30 3.24 1.42
C ALA A 117 23.05 3.54 0.10
N GLU A 118 23.07 2.59 -0.83
CA GLU A 118 23.68 2.72 -2.16
C GLU A 118 22.76 3.41 -3.18
N GLY A 119 21.53 3.78 -2.81
CA GLY A 119 20.58 4.45 -3.70
C GLY A 119 20.02 3.58 -4.84
N ARG A 120 20.10 2.25 -4.72
CA ARG A 120 19.52 1.29 -5.69
C ARG A 120 17.99 1.30 -5.69
N LEU A 121 17.40 1.82 -4.62
CA LEU A 121 15.97 2.11 -4.49
C LEU A 121 15.79 3.45 -3.76
N LYS A 122 14.61 4.04 -3.90
CA LYS A 122 14.24 5.28 -3.21
C LYS A 122 12.93 5.11 -2.46
N LEU A 123 12.89 5.67 -1.26
CA LEU A 123 11.63 5.87 -0.54
C LEU A 123 10.91 7.07 -1.17
N ARG A 124 9.59 7.01 -1.20
CA ARG A 124 8.74 8.04 -1.80
C ARG A 124 8.77 9.34 -1.00
N ASP A 125 8.68 10.45 -1.72
CA ASP A 125 8.70 11.78 -1.13
C ASP A 125 7.61 11.96 -0.06
N GLY A 126 7.98 12.58 1.05
CA GLY A 126 7.12 12.77 2.23
C GLY A 126 7.08 11.58 3.20
N PHE A 127 7.75 10.46 2.92
CA PHE A 127 7.68 9.27 3.80
C PHE A 127 8.27 9.57 5.19
N ALA A 128 9.41 10.25 5.27
CA ALA A 128 10.03 10.61 6.54
C ALA A 128 9.13 11.56 7.36
N GLU A 129 8.53 12.54 6.69
CA GLU A 129 7.60 13.51 7.27
C GLU A 129 6.32 12.85 7.76
N LEU A 130 5.86 11.79 7.08
CA LEU A 130 4.73 10.98 7.54
C LEU A 130 5.10 10.22 8.82
N MET A 131 6.32 9.68 8.91
CA MET A 131 6.80 8.99 10.11
C MET A 131 6.97 9.94 11.29
N ASP A 132 7.48 11.15 11.05
CA ASP A 132 7.54 12.20 12.06
C ASP A 132 6.14 12.59 12.55
N SER A 133 5.19 12.74 11.62
CA SER A 133 3.80 13.02 11.95
C SER A 133 3.17 11.89 12.77
N ALA A 134 3.40 10.64 12.38
CA ALA A 134 2.92 9.47 13.12
C ALA A 134 3.47 9.46 14.56
N LYS A 135 4.78 9.67 14.73
CA LYS A 135 5.43 9.74 16.04
C LYS A 135 4.87 10.89 16.89
N GLN A 136 4.71 12.08 16.33
CA GLN A 136 4.21 13.25 17.05
C GLN A 136 2.76 13.10 17.50
N ASN A 137 1.95 12.38 16.74
CA ASN A 137 0.53 12.17 17.03
C ASN A 137 0.24 10.85 17.75
N GLY A 138 1.24 9.99 17.94
CA GLY A 138 1.07 8.68 18.57
C GLY A 138 0.31 7.69 17.68
N TRP A 139 0.44 7.80 16.36
CA TRP A 139 -0.15 6.86 15.41
C TRP A 139 0.69 5.58 15.32
N SER A 140 0.02 4.44 15.16
CA SER A 140 0.72 3.20 14.81
C SER A 140 0.97 3.12 13.31
N VAL A 141 2.10 2.54 12.93
CA VAL A 141 2.48 2.32 11.53
C VAL A 141 2.85 0.86 11.34
N SER A 142 2.29 0.23 10.32
CA SER A 142 2.58 -1.15 9.93
C SER A 142 2.72 -1.24 8.41
N VAL A 143 3.43 -2.27 7.95
CA VAL A 143 3.64 -2.54 6.53
C VAL A 143 2.97 -3.85 6.17
N LEU A 144 2.23 -3.88 5.06
CA LEU A 144 1.58 -5.08 4.53
C LEU A 144 1.92 -5.25 3.05
N SER A 145 2.68 -6.29 2.70
CA SER A 145 3.19 -6.42 1.33
C SER A 145 3.24 -7.85 0.81
N VAL A 146 2.89 -8.05 -0.45
CA VAL A 146 3.02 -9.34 -1.17
C VAL A 146 4.47 -9.68 -1.52
N ASN A 147 5.44 -8.80 -1.24
CA ASN A 147 6.85 -9.04 -1.47
C ASN A 147 7.30 -10.36 -0.84
N TRP A 148 8.27 -11.03 -1.47
CA TRP A 148 8.75 -12.34 -1.05
C TRP A 148 9.56 -12.32 0.25
N SER A 149 10.15 -11.17 0.65
CA SER A 149 10.93 -11.10 1.88
C SER A 149 10.60 -9.91 2.77
N ARG A 150 9.93 -10.24 3.87
CA ARG A 150 9.77 -9.39 5.05
C ARG A 150 11.11 -8.94 5.62
N SER A 151 12.12 -9.81 5.64
CA SER A 151 13.46 -9.45 6.13
C SER A 151 14.14 -8.39 5.26
N PHE A 152 14.03 -8.51 3.94
CA PHE A 152 14.49 -7.47 3.01
C PHE A 152 13.79 -6.12 3.26
N ILE A 153 12.45 -6.13 3.38
CA ILE A 153 11.67 -4.92 3.69
C ILE A 153 12.14 -4.26 4.98
N LYS A 154 12.34 -5.04 6.05
CA LYS A 154 12.86 -4.53 7.34
C LYS A 154 14.23 -3.87 7.18
N GLY A 155 15.11 -4.48 6.38
CA GLY A 155 16.39 -3.90 6.01
C GLY A 155 16.25 -2.54 5.32
N VAL A 156 15.40 -2.47 4.29
CA VAL A 156 15.13 -1.22 3.56
C VAL A 156 14.59 -0.14 4.48
N LEU A 157 13.70 -0.49 5.40
CA LEU A 157 13.05 0.46 6.29
C LEU A 157 13.85 0.75 7.57
N PHE A 158 15.04 0.18 7.76
CA PHE A 158 15.90 0.53 8.88
C PHE A 158 16.25 2.04 8.87
N PRO A 159 16.13 2.78 10.00
CA PRO A 159 15.95 2.30 11.39
C PRO A 159 14.52 2.28 11.92
N TYR A 160 13.50 2.37 11.06
CA TYR A 160 12.11 2.34 11.51
C TYR A 160 11.72 0.95 12.05
N ASN A 161 11.12 0.90 13.23
CA ASN A 161 10.68 -0.34 13.86
C ASN A 161 9.19 -0.59 13.59
N PHE A 162 8.86 -1.01 12.36
CA PHE A 162 7.49 -1.33 11.97
C PHE A 162 7.14 -2.80 12.21
N ASP A 163 5.86 -3.04 12.43
CA ASP A 163 5.25 -4.36 12.26
C ASP A 163 5.10 -4.63 10.75
N VAL A 164 5.98 -5.47 10.19
CA VAL A 164 6.00 -5.81 8.77
C VAL A 164 5.37 -7.18 8.57
N VAL A 165 4.25 -7.21 7.85
CA VAL A 165 3.53 -8.40 7.42
C VAL A 165 3.78 -8.61 5.93
N ALA A 166 4.60 -9.60 5.60
CA ALA A 166 4.90 -9.98 4.22
C ALA A 166 5.30 -11.46 4.18
N ASN A 167 5.45 -12.02 2.98
CA ASN A 167 6.04 -13.34 2.83
C ASN A 167 7.50 -13.34 3.33
N GLU A 168 8.07 -14.52 3.56
CA GLU A 168 9.48 -14.65 3.90
C GLU A 168 10.17 -15.70 3.03
N ILE A 169 11.39 -15.39 2.64
CA ILE A 169 12.29 -16.35 2.01
C ILE A 169 12.98 -17.13 3.12
N GLU A 170 12.79 -18.44 3.10
CA GLU A 170 13.39 -19.38 4.05
C GLU A 170 14.80 -19.79 3.62
N LEU A 171 15.56 -20.34 4.57
CA LEU A 171 16.97 -20.73 4.34
C LEU A 171 17.12 -21.78 3.23
N ASP A 172 16.13 -22.64 3.02
CA ASP A 172 16.15 -23.65 1.94
C ASP A 172 15.80 -23.06 0.55
N GLY A 173 15.40 -21.79 0.50
CA GLY A 173 14.97 -21.05 -0.68
C GLY A 173 13.47 -21.09 -0.95
N SER A 174 12.67 -21.74 -0.09
CA SER A 174 11.21 -21.69 -0.16
C SER A 174 10.66 -20.32 0.28
N ILE A 175 9.42 -20.02 -0.10
CA ILE A 175 8.73 -18.79 0.28
C ILE A 175 7.53 -19.16 1.18
N SER A 176 7.55 -18.67 2.41
CA SER A 176 6.48 -18.87 3.39
C SER A 176 5.56 -17.64 3.45
N GLY A 177 4.29 -17.87 3.78
CA GLY A 177 3.34 -16.80 4.08
C GLY A 177 3.55 -16.18 5.46
N PRO A 178 3.01 -14.97 5.72
CA PRO A 178 3.17 -14.31 7.01
C PRO A 178 2.46 -15.04 8.17
N ASP A 179 3.07 -15.01 9.36
CA ASP A 179 2.56 -15.66 10.59
C ASP A 179 1.17 -15.18 11.06
N VAL A 180 0.69 -14.02 10.58
CA VAL A 180 -0.66 -13.53 10.91
C VAL A 180 -1.75 -14.33 10.20
N LEU A 181 -1.40 -15.02 9.12
CA LEU A 181 -2.30 -15.93 8.44
C LEU A 181 -2.21 -17.29 9.12
N ASP A 182 -3.38 -17.85 9.41
CA ASP A 182 -3.50 -19.13 10.12
C ASP A 182 -2.77 -20.25 9.35
N ALA A 183 -1.74 -20.81 9.97
CA ALA A 183 -0.92 -21.89 9.41
C ALA A 183 -1.71 -23.19 9.16
N SER A 184 -2.91 -23.33 9.72
CA SER A 184 -3.83 -24.44 9.42
C SER A 184 -4.53 -24.29 8.07
N LEU A 185 -4.53 -23.10 7.47
CA LEU A 185 -5.05 -22.88 6.13
C LEU A 185 -4.07 -23.42 5.08
N GLN A 186 -4.62 -24.05 4.04
CA GLN A 186 -3.81 -24.38 2.87
C GLN A 186 -3.30 -23.09 2.22
N ASN A 187 -1.99 -23.03 2.00
CA ASN A 187 -1.31 -21.98 1.24
C ASN A 187 -1.47 -20.54 1.80
N THR A 188 -0.62 -20.22 2.77
CA THR A 188 -0.56 -18.90 3.41
C THR A 188 0.22 -17.85 2.62
N ILE A 189 0.87 -18.21 1.51
CA ILE A 189 1.66 -17.28 0.71
C ILE A 189 0.74 -16.18 0.18
N MET A 190 1.06 -14.93 0.50
CA MET A 190 0.25 -13.76 0.16
C MET A 190 0.62 -13.25 -1.23
N THR A 191 -0.29 -13.37 -2.19
CA THR A 191 -0.03 -12.99 -3.59
C THR A 191 -1.15 -12.19 -4.25
N THR A 192 -2.35 -12.20 -3.67
CA THR A 192 -3.55 -11.57 -4.24
C THR A 192 -4.16 -10.53 -3.30
N CYS A 193 -5.16 -9.79 -3.80
CA CYS A 193 -5.91 -8.82 -3.01
C CYS A 193 -6.69 -9.45 -1.85
N ASP A 194 -7.21 -10.67 -2.02
CA ASP A 194 -7.89 -11.39 -0.93
C ASP A 194 -6.90 -11.78 0.16
N ASP A 195 -5.70 -12.25 -0.21
CA ASP A 195 -4.68 -12.59 0.76
C ASP A 195 -4.26 -11.36 1.59
N LYS A 196 -4.04 -10.22 0.93
CA LYS A 196 -3.77 -8.94 1.60
C LYS A 196 -4.93 -8.54 2.51
N LEU A 197 -6.18 -8.64 2.08
CA LEU A 197 -7.33 -8.31 2.93
C LEU A 197 -7.42 -9.22 4.16
N ARG A 198 -7.19 -10.54 4.01
CA ARG A 198 -7.16 -11.49 5.13
C ARG A 198 -6.04 -11.15 6.11
N ALA A 199 -4.84 -10.84 5.61
CA ALA A 199 -3.70 -10.44 6.43
C ALA A 199 -3.93 -9.10 7.13
N LEU A 200 -4.54 -8.11 6.47
CA LEU A 200 -4.94 -6.83 7.06
C LEU A 200 -5.92 -7.06 8.22
N ARG A 201 -6.98 -7.85 8.00
CA ARG A 201 -7.97 -8.15 9.05
C ARG A 201 -7.33 -8.87 10.24
N ALA A 202 -6.41 -9.81 9.99
CA ALA A 202 -5.66 -10.50 11.03
C ALA A 202 -4.74 -9.55 11.81
N LEU A 203 -4.02 -8.66 11.11
CA LEU A 203 -3.16 -7.63 11.70
C LEU A 203 -3.95 -6.70 12.62
N VAL A 204 -5.07 -6.17 12.12
CA VAL A 204 -5.97 -5.27 12.86
C VAL A 204 -6.52 -5.95 14.12
N ASN A 205 -6.95 -7.21 14.00
CA ASN A 205 -7.43 -7.99 15.15
C ASN A 205 -6.30 -8.22 16.17
N ARG A 206 -5.09 -8.58 15.72
CA ARG A 206 -3.91 -8.81 16.58
C ARG A 206 -3.51 -7.55 17.34
N GLN A 207 -3.62 -6.38 16.70
CA GLN A 207 -3.28 -5.08 17.29
C GLN A 207 -4.42 -4.48 18.13
N GLY A 208 -5.60 -5.13 18.18
CA GLY A 208 -6.76 -4.62 18.91
C GLY A 208 -7.30 -3.29 18.36
N ILE A 209 -7.07 -3.00 17.08
CA ILE A 209 -7.50 -1.75 16.45
C ILE A 209 -9.01 -1.80 16.18
N GLU A 210 -9.73 -0.80 16.65
CA GLU A 210 -11.14 -0.63 16.28
C GLU A 210 -11.26 -0.35 14.78
N ARG A 211 -12.06 -1.17 14.08
CA ARG A 211 -12.27 -1.06 12.63
C ARG A 211 -12.93 0.27 12.22
N THR A 212 -13.53 0.99 13.15
CA THR A 212 -14.28 2.23 12.89
C THR A 212 -13.39 3.47 12.96
N GLY A 213 -13.06 4.05 11.79
CA GLY A 213 -12.58 5.43 11.64
C GLY A 213 -11.10 5.69 11.90
N GLY A 214 -10.39 4.80 12.60
CA GLY A 214 -8.96 4.93 12.92
C GLY A 214 -7.99 4.29 11.92
N LEU A 215 -8.46 3.37 11.07
CA LEU A 215 -7.62 2.59 10.15
C LEU A 215 -7.51 3.28 8.78
N VAL A 216 -6.28 3.56 8.34
CA VAL A 216 -5.96 4.15 7.04
C VAL A 216 -5.03 3.21 6.28
N TYR A 217 -5.40 2.81 5.08
CA TYR A 217 -4.58 1.95 4.22
C TYR A 217 -4.00 2.71 3.04
N PHE A 218 -2.74 2.47 2.71
CA PHE A 218 -2.04 3.06 1.57
C PHE A 218 -1.63 1.97 0.60
N GLY A 219 -1.95 2.15 -0.69
CA GLY A 219 -1.59 1.19 -1.74
C GLY A 219 -1.60 1.83 -3.12
N ASP A 220 -0.93 1.21 -4.09
CA ASP A 220 -0.83 1.72 -5.46
C ASP A 220 -1.35 0.75 -6.52
N SER A 221 -1.59 -0.51 -6.14
CA SER A 221 -1.84 -1.60 -7.09
C SER A 221 -3.21 -2.26 -6.91
N THR A 222 -3.61 -3.10 -7.86
CA THR A 222 -4.83 -3.91 -7.74
C THR A 222 -4.74 -4.96 -6.63
N THR A 223 -3.55 -5.30 -6.13
CA THR A 223 -3.41 -6.16 -4.94
C THR A 223 -3.89 -5.47 -3.67
N ASP A 224 -4.05 -4.14 -3.69
CA ASP A 224 -4.49 -3.35 -2.54
C ASP A 224 -5.98 -3.00 -2.58
N ILE A 225 -6.68 -3.30 -3.69
CA ILE A 225 -8.03 -2.78 -3.95
C ILE A 225 -9.01 -3.12 -2.83
N GLU A 226 -8.96 -4.33 -2.30
CA GLU A 226 -9.83 -4.76 -1.21
C GLU A 226 -9.49 -4.06 0.12
N CYS A 227 -8.19 -3.89 0.42
CA CYS A 227 -7.75 -3.18 1.62
C CYS A 227 -8.11 -1.69 1.58
N LEU A 228 -7.97 -1.06 0.41
CA LEU A 228 -8.31 0.34 0.17
C LEU A 228 -9.82 0.60 0.34
N LEU A 229 -10.67 -0.33 -0.10
CA LEU A 229 -12.13 -0.19 -0.05
C LEU A 229 -12.72 -0.58 1.31
N GLU A 230 -12.07 -1.49 2.06
CA GLU A 230 -12.46 -1.86 3.43
C GLU A 230 -12.16 -0.73 4.45
N THR A 231 -11.25 0.19 4.13
CA THR A 231 -10.69 1.17 5.08
C THR A 231 -10.81 2.62 4.58
N ARG A 232 -10.19 3.56 5.31
CA ARG A 232 -9.90 4.89 4.75
C ARG A 232 -8.72 4.75 3.78
N GLY A 233 -9.03 4.53 2.51
CA GLY A 233 -8.03 4.25 1.49
C GLY A 233 -7.32 5.49 0.96
N VAL A 234 -6.01 5.39 0.79
CA VAL A 234 -5.19 6.36 0.06
C VAL A 234 -4.50 5.64 -1.08
N VAL A 235 -4.95 5.90 -2.30
CA VAL A 235 -4.26 5.48 -3.51
C VAL A 235 -3.02 6.34 -3.69
N ILE A 236 -1.85 5.73 -3.73
CA ILE A 236 -0.59 6.40 -3.98
C ILE A 236 -0.20 6.18 -5.44
N SER A 237 -0.21 7.22 -6.27
CA SER A 237 0.21 7.07 -7.67
C SER A 237 0.60 8.40 -8.29
N THR A 238 1.69 8.43 -9.06
CA THR A 238 2.04 9.62 -9.85
C THR A 238 1.20 9.78 -11.12
N ASN A 239 0.42 8.76 -11.50
CA ASN A 239 -0.38 8.73 -12.70
C ASN A 239 -1.87 8.55 -12.35
N SER A 240 -2.72 9.50 -12.75
CA SER A 240 -4.17 9.44 -12.55
C SER A 240 -4.85 8.32 -13.35
N GLU A 241 -4.14 7.75 -14.33
CA GLU A 241 -4.58 6.65 -15.20
C GLU A 241 -3.82 5.34 -14.90
N SER A 242 -3.34 5.16 -13.67
CA SER A 242 -2.76 3.88 -13.24
C SER A 242 -3.76 2.72 -13.41
N ARG A 243 -3.27 1.48 -13.43
CA ARG A 243 -4.12 0.28 -13.53
C ARG A 243 -5.16 0.24 -12.41
N LEU A 244 -4.77 0.55 -11.17
CA LEU A 244 -5.67 0.62 -10.03
C LEU A 244 -6.72 1.73 -10.21
N MET A 245 -6.31 2.95 -10.60
CA MET A 245 -7.25 4.06 -10.81
C MET A 245 -8.26 3.78 -11.92
N SER A 246 -7.79 3.24 -13.04
CA SER A 246 -8.64 2.82 -14.16
C SER A 246 -9.61 1.73 -13.76
N THR A 247 -9.16 0.79 -12.93
CA THR A 247 -9.99 -0.31 -12.40
C THR A 247 -11.07 0.22 -11.44
N LEU A 248 -10.68 1.02 -10.45
CA LEU A 248 -11.62 1.65 -9.51
C LEU A 248 -12.68 2.46 -10.24
N ARG A 249 -12.29 3.27 -11.23
CA ARG A 249 -13.23 4.04 -12.05
C ARG A 249 -14.19 3.14 -12.83
N ARG A 250 -13.66 2.10 -13.48
CA ARG A 250 -14.44 1.13 -14.27
C ARG A 250 -15.49 0.41 -13.43
N VAL A 251 -15.15 0.04 -12.19
CA VAL A 251 -16.08 -0.65 -11.28
C VAL A 251 -16.94 0.32 -10.44
N GLY A 252 -16.99 1.60 -10.80
CA GLY A 252 -17.91 2.59 -10.23
C GLY A 252 -17.42 3.34 -8.99
N HIS A 253 -16.14 3.22 -8.61
CA HIS A 253 -15.55 3.95 -7.49
C HIS A 253 -14.93 5.28 -7.94
N HIS A 254 -15.43 6.39 -7.38
CA HIS A 254 -14.84 7.70 -7.57
C HIS A 254 -13.72 7.94 -6.54
N VAL A 255 -12.49 8.14 -7.03
CA VAL A 255 -11.30 8.39 -6.21
C VAL A 255 -10.83 9.83 -6.47
N PRO A 256 -11.30 10.82 -5.69
CA PRO A 256 -10.88 12.20 -5.88
C PRO A 256 -9.41 12.37 -5.50
N ARG A 257 -8.73 13.28 -6.21
CA ARG A 257 -7.41 13.77 -5.77
C ARG A 257 -7.54 14.44 -4.41
N ILE A 258 -6.51 14.28 -3.58
CA ILE A 258 -6.50 14.74 -2.20
C ILE A 258 -6.69 16.26 -2.05
N GLU A 259 -6.22 17.05 -3.02
CA GLU A 259 -6.42 18.51 -3.07
C GLU A 259 -7.92 18.89 -3.13
N GLY A 260 -8.75 18.05 -3.73
CA GLY A 260 -10.21 18.23 -3.83
C GLY A 260 -10.99 17.59 -2.68
N TYR A 261 -10.32 17.07 -1.66
CA TYR A 261 -10.98 16.33 -0.58
C TYR A 261 -11.82 17.24 0.33
N CYS A 262 -13.13 17.02 0.35
CA CYS A 262 -14.09 17.79 1.14
C CYS A 262 -14.67 17.04 2.35
N GLY A 263 -14.18 15.84 2.66
CA GLY A 263 -14.61 15.05 3.84
C GLY A 263 -15.62 13.93 3.55
N SER A 264 -16.16 13.82 2.33
CA SER A 264 -17.24 12.86 2.02
C SER A 264 -16.75 11.51 1.48
N SER A 265 -15.50 11.41 1.01
CA SER A 265 -14.96 10.19 0.40
C SER A 265 -14.18 9.35 1.41
N SER A 266 -14.41 8.03 1.41
CA SER A 266 -13.61 7.07 2.19
C SER A 266 -12.27 6.75 1.53
N ILE A 267 -12.16 6.96 0.21
CA ILE A 267 -10.96 6.73 -0.58
C ILE A 267 -10.53 8.01 -1.31
N VAL A 268 -9.23 8.27 -1.37
CA VAL A 268 -8.63 9.43 -2.03
C VAL A 268 -7.37 9.01 -2.81
N TRP A 269 -6.91 9.87 -3.71
CA TRP A 269 -5.67 9.68 -4.45
C TRP A 269 -4.67 10.81 -4.15
N ALA A 270 -3.41 10.44 -3.91
CA ALA A 270 -2.28 11.35 -3.79
C ALA A 270 -1.07 10.83 -4.59
N SER A 271 -0.22 11.72 -5.08
CA SER A 271 1.00 11.35 -5.80
C SER A 271 2.17 11.02 -4.88
N SER A 272 2.20 11.62 -3.70
CA SER A 272 3.22 11.43 -2.67
C SER A 272 2.63 11.56 -1.26
N PHE A 273 3.42 11.18 -0.25
CA PHE A 273 3.05 11.42 1.14
C PHE A 273 3.13 12.92 1.49
N GLU A 274 3.98 13.67 0.80
CA GLU A 274 4.07 15.12 0.96
C GLU A 274 2.75 15.81 0.57
N GLU A 275 2.19 15.45 -0.58
CA GLU A 275 0.89 15.97 -1.04
C GLU A 275 -0.22 15.63 -0.04
N LEU A 276 -0.20 14.41 0.51
CA LEU A 276 -1.16 13.97 1.52
C LEU A 276 -1.08 14.82 2.80
N LEU A 277 0.13 15.07 3.31
CA LEU A 277 0.36 15.80 4.56
C LEU A 277 -0.03 17.27 4.49
N GLN A 278 -0.09 17.84 3.29
CA GLN A 278 -0.60 19.21 3.06
C GLN A 278 -2.13 19.30 3.22
N ASN A 279 -2.82 18.16 3.36
CA ASN A 279 -4.26 18.05 3.39
C ASN A 279 -4.79 17.48 4.71
N ARG A 280 -6.10 17.64 4.93
CA ARG A 280 -6.77 17.27 6.19
C ARG A 280 -7.19 15.82 6.28
N PHE A 281 -6.86 14.98 5.30
CA PHE A 281 -7.33 13.60 5.25
C PHE A 281 -6.88 12.79 6.47
N LEU A 282 -5.67 13.00 6.99
CA LEU A 282 -5.19 12.34 8.20
C LEU A 282 -5.54 13.10 9.50
N SER A 283 -6.15 14.29 9.40
CA SER A 283 -6.52 15.06 10.59
C SER A 283 -7.88 14.62 11.11
N ALA A 284 -7.92 14.19 12.37
CA ALA A 284 -9.17 13.94 13.05
C ALA A 284 -9.59 15.18 13.84
N SER A 285 -10.26 16.10 13.17
CA SER A 285 -11.24 17.00 13.78
C SER A 285 -12.02 17.73 12.70
N THR A 286 -13.28 17.35 12.55
CA THR A 286 -14.32 18.22 12.04
C THR A 286 -14.48 19.37 13.04
N GLN A 287 -13.60 20.37 12.99
CA GLN A 287 -13.89 21.70 13.50
C GLN A 287 -13.89 22.66 12.33
N TYR A 288 -15.07 22.82 11.73
CA TYR A 288 -15.37 24.00 10.93
C TYR A 288 -15.46 25.19 11.88
N LYS A 289 -14.35 25.92 12.08
CA LYS A 289 -14.40 27.29 12.58
C LYS A 289 -14.32 28.21 11.36
N CYS A 290 -15.48 28.62 10.85
CA CYS A 290 -15.52 29.73 9.91
C CYS A 290 -15.33 31.03 10.72
N LYS A 291 -14.21 31.74 10.54
CA LYS A 291 -14.04 33.13 11.02
C LYS A 291 -14.77 34.05 10.03
N HIS A 292 -16.10 34.11 10.10
CA HIS A 292 -16.82 35.27 9.58
C HIS A 292 -16.78 36.34 10.67
N VAL A 293 -15.87 37.31 10.52
CA VAL A 293 -15.66 38.36 11.54
C VAL A 293 -16.89 39.25 11.74
N ASP A 294 -17.90 39.22 10.88
CA ASP A 294 -19.08 40.11 11.03
C ASP A 294 -20.46 39.45 11.13
N VAL A 295 -20.56 38.12 11.18
CA VAL A 295 -21.86 37.47 11.39
C VAL A 295 -21.68 36.24 12.26
N ARG A 296 -22.16 36.30 13.51
CA ARG A 296 -22.02 35.30 14.58
C ARG A 296 -22.79 33.98 14.31
N GLN A 297 -22.65 33.37 13.13
CA GLN A 297 -23.35 32.14 12.79
C GLN A 297 -22.35 31.00 12.55
N LYS A 298 -22.53 29.91 13.29
CA LYS A 298 -21.79 28.64 13.10
C LYS A 298 -22.54 27.81 12.07
N VAL A 299 -21.83 27.24 11.11
CA VAL A 299 -22.37 26.23 10.18
C VAL A 299 -21.78 24.86 10.52
N ALA A 300 -22.56 23.80 10.34
CA ALA A 300 -22.22 22.46 10.82
C ALA A 300 -21.48 21.60 9.78
N ASN A 301 -21.60 21.92 8.49
CA ASN A 301 -20.99 21.14 7.39
C ASN A 301 -20.73 21.98 6.11
N CYS A 302 -20.02 21.40 5.13
CA CYS A 302 -19.68 22.04 3.86
C CYS A 302 -20.90 22.37 2.98
N GLN A 303 -21.96 21.55 2.99
CA GLN A 303 -23.17 21.81 2.20
C GLN A 303 -23.87 23.11 2.65
N GLU A 304 -23.93 23.35 3.96
CA GLU A 304 -24.45 24.60 4.53
C GLU A 304 -23.57 25.81 4.18
N GLN A 305 -22.25 25.62 4.10
CA GLN A 305 -21.32 26.66 3.68
C GLN A 305 -21.47 27.03 2.19
N ASP A 306 -21.63 26.03 1.31
CA ASP A 306 -21.82 26.25 -0.13
C ASP A 306 -23.15 26.95 -0.43
N ALA A 307 -24.22 26.56 0.29
CA ALA A 307 -25.52 27.24 0.21
C ALA A 307 -25.46 28.70 0.68
N PHE A 308 -24.68 28.99 1.74
CA PHE A 308 -24.47 30.36 2.23
C PHE A 308 -23.66 31.23 1.25
N LEU A 309 -22.65 30.64 0.60
CA LEU A 309 -21.78 31.35 -0.35
C LEU A 309 -22.45 31.55 -1.72
N ALA A 310 -23.40 30.69 -2.12
CA ALA A 310 -24.16 30.82 -3.35
C ALA A 310 -24.92 32.16 -3.48
N GLY A 311 -25.16 32.86 -2.36
CA GLY A 311 -25.81 34.18 -2.32
C GLY A 311 -24.87 35.40 -2.22
N LYS A 312 -23.54 35.23 -2.15
CA LYS A 312 -22.60 36.35 -1.92
C LYS A 312 -21.55 36.50 -3.03
N ARG A 313 -21.19 37.76 -3.35
CA ARG A 313 -20.34 38.15 -4.49
C ARG A 313 -18.85 37.74 -4.39
N GLN A 314 -18.38 37.14 -3.29
CA GLN A 314 -16.99 36.72 -3.11
C GLN A 314 -16.90 35.22 -2.84
N ARG A 315 -16.23 34.48 -3.74
CA ARG A 315 -16.14 33.01 -3.76
C ARG A 315 -14.85 32.43 -3.15
N TYR A 316 -14.08 33.21 -2.38
CA TYR A 316 -12.83 32.71 -1.81
C TYR A 316 -12.60 33.22 -0.38
N CYS A 317 -12.11 32.32 0.49
CA CYS A 317 -11.74 32.61 1.87
C CYS A 317 -10.21 32.63 2.00
N PHE A 318 -9.63 33.81 2.28
CA PHE A 318 -8.20 33.97 2.52
C PHE A 318 -7.94 34.47 3.95
N LYS A 319 -7.50 33.58 4.85
CA LYS A 319 -6.26 33.72 5.66
C LYS A 319 -6.17 32.68 6.78
N ARG A 320 -4.95 32.14 6.92
CA ARG A 320 -4.42 31.39 8.05
C ARG A 320 -4.41 32.23 9.32
N GLU A 321 -5.05 31.77 10.39
CA GLU A 321 -4.63 32.06 11.78
C GLU A 321 -4.98 30.85 12.67
N THR A 322 -3.94 30.21 13.21
CA THR A 322 -4.01 29.24 14.29
C THR A 322 -4.25 29.97 15.61
N HIS A 323 -5.26 29.56 16.38
CA HIS A 323 -5.38 29.93 17.79
C HIS A 323 -5.48 28.67 18.63
N SER A 324 -4.47 28.45 19.47
CA SER A 324 -4.51 27.58 20.64
C SER A 324 -5.51 28.13 21.66
N ILE A 325 -6.24 27.27 22.35
CA ILE A 325 -7.01 27.68 23.53
C ILE A 325 -6.82 26.64 24.64
N HIS A 326 -6.56 27.19 25.83
CA HIS A 326 -6.47 26.60 27.16
C HIS A 326 -7.58 25.60 27.50
#